data_AF-A0A9D2X4A2-F1
#
_entry.id   AF-A0A9D2X4A2-F1
#
_cell.length_a   1.000
_cell.length_b   1.000
_cell.length_c   1.000
_cell.angle_alpha   90.00
_cell.angle_beta   90.00
_cell.angle_gamma   90.00
#
_symmetry.space_group_name_H-M   'P 1'
#
loop_
_entity.id
_entity.type
_entity.pdbx_description
1 polymer ?
#
loop_
_entity_poly.entity_id
_entity_poly.type
_entity_poly.pdbx_seq_one_letter_code
_entity_poly.pdbx_strand_id
1 'polypeptide(L)' 'MVKIINIEEFENIIKSNYGYMIIKNNESTVIHETKCVEINKEKFSISENENLEFHWFSTISLAEKKFTDIKNCKICNPD' A
#
# COMPACT_ATOMS: atom_id res chain seq x y z
N MET A 1 -9.30 2.58 6.98
CA MET A 1 -7.83 2.63 6.95
C MET A 1 -7.32 1.61 7.93
N VAL A 2 -6.39 0.75 7.51
CA VAL A 2 -5.68 -0.19 8.38
C VAL A 2 -4.19 0.00 8.15
N LYS A 3 -3.42 0.34 9.21
CA LYS A 3 -1.95 0.31 9.12
C LYS A 3 -1.55 -1.16 9.30
N ILE A 4 -0.78 -1.68 8.35
CA ILE A 4 -0.37 -3.08 8.34
C ILE A 4 0.93 -3.19 9.14
N ILE A 5 0.90 -3.97 10.21
CA ILE A 5 2.02 -4.07 11.15
C ILE A 5 2.72 -5.43 11.10
N ASN A 6 2.10 -6.43 10.49
CA ASN A 6 2.67 -7.76 10.37
C ASN A 6 2.32 -8.43 9.04
N ILE A 7 3.04 -9.52 8.76
CA ILE A 7 2.92 -10.24 7.50
C ILE A 7 1.58 -10.97 7.33
N GLU A 8 0.95 -11.41 8.41
CA GLU A 8 -0.32 -12.13 8.34
C GLU A 8 -1.45 -11.19 7.88
N GLU A 9 -1.50 -9.98 8.43
CA GLU A 9 -2.40 -8.92 7.97
C GLU A 9 -2.18 -8.57 6.50
N PHE A 10 -0.90 -8.42 6.11
CA PHE A 10 -0.54 -8.17 4.72
C PHE A 10 -1.09 -9.26 3.79
N GLU A 11 -0.81 -10.53 4.11
CA GLU A 11 -1.27 -11.66 3.30
C GLU A 11 -2.80 -11.74 3.21
N ASN A 12 -3.51 -11.45 4.31
CA ASN A 12 -4.97 -11.43 4.31
C ASN A 12 -5.53 -10.35 3.39
N ILE A 13 -4.93 -9.16 3.40
CA ILE A 13 -5.34 -8.05 2.53
C ILE A 13 -5.07 -8.37 1.06
N ILE A 14 -3.89 -8.91 0.72
CA ILE A 14 -3.58 -9.26 -0.67
C ILE A 14 -4.47 -10.40 -1.16
N LYS A 15 -4.75 -11.41 -0.32
CA LYS A 15 -5.71 -12.49 -0.64
C LYS A 15 -7.13 -11.98 -0.84
N SER A 16 -7.53 -10.92 -0.13
CA SER A 16 -8.86 -10.30 -0.31
C SER A 16 -9.03 -9.68 -1.70
N ASN A 17 -7.93 -9.36 -2.39
CA ASN A 17 -7.90 -8.80 -3.74
C ASN A 17 -8.81 -7.55 -3.88
N TYR A 18 -8.90 -6.76 -2.81
CA TYR A 18 -9.83 -5.65 -2.70
C TYR A 18 -9.19 -4.40 -2.08
N GLY A 19 -9.50 -3.25 -2.66
CA GLY A 19 -9.03 -1.95 -2.20
C GLY A 19 -7.60 -1.63 -2.65
N TYR A 20 -6.99 -0.68 -1.95
CA TYR A 20 -5.77 0.00 -2.33
C TYR A 20 -4.73 -0.09 -1.21
N MET A 21 -3.47 -0.24 -1.59
CA MET A 21 -2.32 -0.25 -0.71
C MET A 21 -1.52 1.04 -0.89
N ILE A 22 -1.29 1.76 0.21
CA ILE A 22 -0.33 2.86 0.27
C ILE A 22 0.98 2.32 0.78
N ILE A 23 2.05 2.54 0.02
CA ILE A 23 3.43 2.40 0.50
C ILE A 23 3.98 3.81 0.70
N LYS A 24 4.42 4.10 1.92
CA LYS A 24 4.98 5.39 2.29
C LYS A 24 6.41 5.20 2.80
N ASN A 25 7.33 6.03 2.32
CA ASN A 25 8.61 6.28 2.97
C ASN A 25 8.75 7.77 3.29
N ASN A 26 9.94 8.19 3.72
CA ASN A 26 10.21 9.59 4.07
C ASN A 26 10.11 10.57 2.89
N GLU A 27 10.23 10.09 1.65
CA GLU A 27 10.33 10.94 0.45
C GLU A 27 9.10 10.84 -0.48
N SER A 28 8.33 9.76 -0.36
CA SER A 28 7.29 9.42 -1.31
C SER A 28 6.16 8.63 -0.66
N THR A 29 4.95 8.90 -1.11
CA THR A 29 3.75 8.11 -0.80
C THR A 29 3.19 7.63 -2.13
N VAL A 30 3.12 6.32 -2.33
CA VAL A 30 2.64 5.71 -3.57
C VAL A 30 1.41 4.86 -3.28
N ILE A 31 0.36 5.04 -4.09
CA ILE A 31 -0.84 4.19 -4.04
C ILE A 31 -0.79 3.11 -5.11
N HIS A 32 -1.19 1.91 -4.71
CA HIS A 32 -1.30 0.72 -5.54
C HIS A 32 -2.68 0.11 -5.37
N GLU A 33 -3.18 -0.59 -6.38
CA GLU A 33 -4.24 -1.57 -6.14
C GLU A 33 -3.66 -2.75 -5.34
N THR A 34 -4.47 -3.40 -4.50
CA THR A 34 -4.04 -4.59 -3.75
C THR A 34 -3.59 -5.76 -4.64
N LYS A 35 -4.05 -5.81 -5.88
CA LYS A 35 -3.65 -6.82 -6.89
C LYS A 35 -2.36 -6.47 -7.65
N CYS A 36 -1.73 -5.33 -7.35
CA CYS A 36 -0.53 -4.88 -8.04
C CYS A 36 0.64 -5.83 -7.78
N VAL A 37 1.37 -6.21 -8.84
CA VAL A 37 2.52 -7.14 -8.78
C VAL A 37 3.66 -6.65 -7.87
N GLU A 38 3.79 -5.33 -7.72
CA GLU A 38 4.79 -4.72 -6.83
C GLU A 38 4.47 -4.93 -5.34
N ILE A 39 3.21 -5.21 -5.01
CA ILE A 39 2.75 -5.43 -3.64
C ILE A 39 2.85 -6.93 -3.34
N ASN A 40 4.08 -7.36 -3.02
CA ASN A 40 4.37 -8.74 -2.67
C ASN A 40 5.05 -8.85 -1.31
N LYS A 41 5.17 -10.10 -0.84
CA LYS A 41 5.73 -10.41 0.48
C LYS A 41 7.18 -9.94 0.62
N GLU A 42 7.99 -10.04 -0.44
CA GLU A 42 9.38 -9.58 -0.41
C GLU A 42 9.45 -8.07 -0.18
N LYS A 43 8.60 -7.29 -0.85
CA LYS A 43 8.49 -5.84 -0.66
C LYS A 43 8.06 -5.47 0.75
N PHE A 44 7.16 -6.25 1.36
CA PHE A 44 6.77 -6.06 2.75
C PHE A 44 7.90 -6.46 3.71
N SER A 45 8.64 -7.53 3.45
CA SER A 45 9.72 -7.99 4.32
C SER A 45 10.92 -7.04 4.37
N ILE A 46 11.21 -6.29 3.29
CA ILE A 46 12.26 -5.26 3.32
C ILE A 46 11.85 -3.97 4.04
N SER A 47 10.57 -3.83 4.38
CA SER A 47 10.00 -2.60 4.95
C SER A 47 10.62 -2.19 6.28
N GLU A 48 11.00 -3.17 7.09
CA GLU A 48 11.66 -2.96 8.38
C GLU A 48 13.03 -2.30 8.22
N ASN A 49 13.71 -2.54 7.10
CA ASN A 49 15.05 -1.97 6.83
C ASN A 49 14.97 -0.61 6.12
N GLU A 50 13.90 -0.35 5.36
CA GLU A 50 13.76 0.84 4.51
C GLU A 50 12.82 1.92 5.07
N ASN A 51 12.37 1.78 6.33
CA ASN A 51 11.36 2.66 6.94
C ASN A 51 10.09 2.80 6.07
N LEU A 52 9.66 1.70 5.45
CA LEU A 52 8.44 1.68 4.65
C LEU A 52 7.24 1.42 5.55
N GLU A 53 6.20 2.24 5.41
CA GLU A 53 4.91 2.02 6.03
C GLU A 53 3.87 1.56 5.01
N PHE A 54 3.08 0.56 5.39
CA PHE A 54 2.00 0.02 4.58
C PHE A 54 0.65 0.38 5.20
N HIS A 55 -0.22 1.01 4.41
CA HIS A 55 -1.57 1.39 4.85
C HIS A 55 -2.60 0.95 3.81
N TRP A 56 -3.62 0.22 4.23
CA TRP A 56 -4.70 -0.23 3.36
C TRP A 56 -5.96 0.64 3.46
N PHE A 57 -6.60 0.85 2.31
CA PHE A 57 -7.84 1.60 2.16
C PHE A 57 -8.81 0.85 1.24
N SER A 58 -10.11 0.96 1.53
CA SER A 58 -11.15 0.39 0.67
C SER A 58 -11.36 1.18 -0.62
N THR A 59 -11.07 2.47 -0.64
CA THR A 59 -11.23 3.35 -1.81
C THR A 59 -10.09 4.36 -1.92
N ILE A 60 -9.80 4.80 -3.15
CA ILE A 60 -8.77 5.83 -3.43
C ILE A 60 -9.08 7.16 -2.74
N SER A 61 -10.34 7.60 -2.76
CA SER A 61 -10.74 8.89 -2.15
C SER A 61 -10.51 8.94 -0.64
N LEU A 62 -10.54 7.80 0.06
CA LEU A 62 -10.21 7.76 1.49
C LEU A 62 -8.69 7.89 1.72
N ALA A 63 -7.88 7.35 0.81
CA ALA A 63 -6.43 7.50 0.87
C ALA A 63 -6.02 8.96 0.58
N GLU A 64 -6.57 9.57 -0.47
CA GLU A 64 -6.30 10.97 -0.84
C GLU A 64 -6.69 11.98 0.24
N LYS A 65 -7.78 11.72 0.98
CA LYS A 65 -8.15 12.54 2.14
C LYS A 65 -7.14 12.45 3.29
N LYS A 66 -6.42 11.33 3.39
CA LYS A 66 -5.48 11.08 4.49
C LYS A 66 -4.07 11.53 4.15
N PHE A 67 -3.68 11.46 2.88
CA PHE A 67 -2.34 11.79 2.40
C PHE A 67 -2.44 12.78 1.23
N THR A 68 -1.84 13.95 1.41
CA THR A 68 -1.92 15.07 0.46
C THR A 68 -1.08 14.88 -0.81
N ASP A 69 0.02 14.12 -0.74
CA ASP A 69 0.98 13.96 -1.85
C ASP A 69 1.12 12.50 -2.30
N ILE A 70 -0.02 11.83 -2.51
CA ILE A 70 -0.05 10.49 -3.08
C ILE A 70 0.30 10.53 -4.57
N LYS A 71 1.23 9.68 -4.98
CA LYS A 71 1.51 9.38 -6.38
C LYS A 71 0.88 8.05 -6.76
N ASN A 72 0.28 7.97 -7.94
CA ASN A 72 -0.22 6.71 -8.46
C ASN A 72 0.96 5.80 -8.86
N CYS A 73 0.86 4.52 -8.51
CA CYS A 73 1.79 3.53 -9.02
C CYS A 73 1.70 3.51 -10.54
N LYS A 74 2.86 3.65 -11.20
CA LYS A 74 2.94 3.68 -12.68
C LYS A 74 2.61 2.34 -13.34
N ILE A 75 2.63 1.25 -12.57
CA ILE A 75 2.42 -0.12 -13.09
C ILE A 75 0.95 -0.48 -13.05
N CYS A 76 0.30 -0.39 -11.88
CA CYS A 76 -1.13 -0.71 -11.79
C CYS A 76 -2.04 0.47 -12.14
N ASN A 77 -1.51 1.71 -12.15
CA ASN A 77 -2.25 2.94 -12.43
C ASN A 77 -3.66 2.95 -11.81
N PRO A 78 -3.77 2.97 -10.47
CA PRO A 78 -5.06 2.89 -9.79
C PRO A 78 -5.97 4.03 -10.23
N ASP A 79 -7.17 3.66 -10.72
CA ASP A 79 -8.31 4.55 -10.98
C ASP A 79 -9.13 4.81 -9.71
#